data_AF-A0A534T8Q2-F1
#
_entry.id   AF-A0A534T8Q2-F1
#
_cell.length_a   1.000
_cell.length_b   1.000
_cell.length_c   1.000
_cell.angle_alpha   90.00
_cell.angle_beta   90.00
_cell.angle_gamma   90.00
#
_symmetry.space_group_name_H-M   'P 1'
#
loop_
_entity.id
_entity.type
_entity.pdbx_description
1 polymer ?
#
loop_
_entity_poly.entity_id
_entity_poly.type
_entity_poly.pdbx_seq_one_letter_code
_entity_poly.pdbx_strand_id
1 'polypeptide(L)'
;MRAVYSPRRPQPLRARGDALARRSRCAGPGRPGAAFPPAGTPRAIQCDNGSPFVCTRARGGLTLLSAWLVSLGIRLIRSRPGKPQDNGGHERMHRDLAELELAPARSRRAQQRDCDRWLVDFNNVRPHEALGGKTPAEVYKPSHRAPAMQLPNYPPEYKVRRVNRVGIIKIFGDCVYVSASLRGQLVGLQHERGMQWRAYFHEVDLGLVEIVNINDALSMLSAPESIAVNPNKGTSISSIVSI
;
A
#
# COMPACT_ATOMS: atom_id res chain seq x y z
N MET A 1 -13.72 -1.27 58.23
CA MET A 1 -13.34 0.14 58.05
C MET A 1 -13.47 0.46 56.56
N ARG A 2 -14.43 1.33 56.22
CA ARG A 2 -14.74 1.78 54.85
C ARG A 2 -13.63 2.70 54.33
N ALA A 3 -13.32 2.60 53.03
CA ALA A 3 -13.05 3.78 52.21
C ALA A 3 -13.45 3.49 50.76
N VAL A 4 -14.51 4.17 50.36
CA VAL A 4 -15.10 4.24 49.02
C VAL A 4 -14.25 5.20 48.19
N TYR A 5 -13.90 4.84 46.95
CA TYR A 5 -13.49 5.84 45.96
C TYR A 5 -14.28 5.65 44.67
N SER A 6 -14.96 6.73 44.27
CA SER A 6 -15.89 6.82 43.14
C SER A 6 -15.18 7.42 41.93
N PRO A 7 -15.44 6.98 40.68
CA PRO A 7 -14.78 7.50 39.49
C PRO A 7 -15.50 8.76 38.99
N ARG A 8 -14.83 9.91 39.02
CA ARG A 8 -15.31 11.10 38.27
C ARG A 8 -14.93 10.95 36.79
N ARG A 9 -15.94 10.93 35.92
CA ARG A 9 -15.82 11.09 34.46
C ARG A 9 -15.31 12.51 34.13
N PRO A 10 -14.38 12.70 33.18
CA PRO A 10 -14.18 13.98 32.54
C PRO A 10 -15.13 14.15 31.33
N GLN A 11 -15.89 15.24 31.34
CA GLN A 11 -16.67 15.76 30.21
C GLN A 11 -15.80 16.70 29.33
N PRO A 12 -16.19 16.98 28.07
CA PRO A 12 -15.27 17.42 27.03
C PRO A 12 -15.12 18.94 26.98
N LEU A 13 -13.88 19.42 26.88
CA LEU A 13 -13.60 20.81 26.51
C LEU A 13 -13.55 20.94 24.99
N ARG A 14 -14.54 21.63 24.42
CA ARG A 14 -14.58 22.07 23.03
C ARG A 14 -13.94 23.45 22.89
N ALA A 15 -13.14 23.54 21.81
CA ALA A 15 -12.90 24.68 20.92
C ALA A 15 -12.02 25.84 21.40
N ARG A 16 -10.85 25.99 20.74
CA ARG A 16 -10.52 26.93 19.63
C ARG A 16 -8.99 26.84 19.47
N GLY A 17 -8.45 26.53 18.30
CA GLY A 17 -8.35 27.43 17.16
C GLY A 17 -6.85 27.57 16.82
N ASP A 18 -6.49 27.03 15.66
CA ASP A 18 -5.31 27.36 14.85
C ASP A 18 -3.88 27.00 15.27
N ALA A 19 -3.17 26.57 14.23
CA ALA A 19 -1.73 26.64 14.00
C ALA A 19 -0.82 25.62 14.70
N LEU A 20 -0.81 24.38 14.19
CA LEU A 20 0.48 23.69 13.97
C LEU A 20 0.42 22.68 12.80
N ALA A 21 -0.11 23.11 11.66
CA ALA A 21 0.24 22.53 10.37
C ALA A 21 1.67 22.98 9.99
N ARG A 22 2.71 22.37 10.56
CA ARG A 22 4.09 22.59 10.13
C ARG A 22 4.78 21.27 9.80
N ARG A 23 4.71 20.96 8.49
CA ARG A 23 5.77 20.31 7.69
C ARG A 23 6.24 18.94 8.18
N SER A 24 5.34 17.95 8.19
CA SER A 24 5.72 16.60 7.79
C SER A 24 5.97 16.60 6.28
N ARG A 25 7.17 17.03 5.88
CA ARG A 25 7.72 16.61 4.59
C ARG A 25 7.86 15.09 4.71
N CYS A 26 6.88 14.36 4.19
CA CYS A 26 7.05 12.97 3.84
C CYS A 26 8.23 12.92 2.87
N ALA A 27 9.42 12.71 3.42
CA ALA A 27 10.57 12.31 2.65
C ALA A 27 10.12 11.08 1.86
N GLY A 28 10.20 11.14 0.53
CA GLY A 28 10.16 9.92 -0.25
C GLY A 28 11.24 8.97 0.27
N PRO A 29 11.11 7.64 0.08
CA PRO A 29 12.13 6.71 0.53
C PRO A 29 13.48 7.18 -0.02
N GLY A 30 14.42 7.38 0.91
CA GLY A 30 15.74 7.89 0.61
C GLY A 30 16.49 7.01 -0.38
N ARG A 31 17.65 7.48 -0.80
CA ARG A 31 18.54 6.76 -1.73
C ARG A 31 18.69 5.28 -1.31
N PRO A 32 18.54 4.30 -2.22
CA PRO A 32 18.41 2.88 -1.87
C PRO A 32 19.52 2.31 -0.97
N GLY A 33 20.72 2.89 -0.99
CA GLY A 33 21.85 2.47 -0.15
C GLY A 33 21.80 2.89 1.32
N ALA A 34 20.91 3.81 1.73
CA ALA A 34 20.87 4.30 3.12
C ALA A 34 19.90 3.53 4.02
N ALA A 35 18.97 2.77 3.43
CA ALA A 35 17.89 2.12 4.17
C ALA A 35 18.17 0.65 4.52
N PHE A 36 19.16 0.03 3.88
CA PHE A 36 19.59 -1.33 4.21
C PHE A 36 20.99 -1.31 4.82
N PRO A 37 21.18 -1.90 6.01
CA PRO A 37 22.50 -2.08 6.60
C PRO A 37 23.39 -2.98 5.73
N PRO A 38 24.69 -3.14 6.05
CA PRO A 38 25.60 -4.06 5.35
C PRO A 38 25.11 -5.52 5.27
N ALA A 39 24.09 -5.90 6.04
CA ALA A 39 23.42 -7.19 6.00
C ALA A 39 22.53 -7.44 4.75
N GLY A 40 22.49 -6.50 3.80
CA GLY A 40 21.83 -6.64 2.50
C GLY A 40 20.30 -6.61 2.53
N THR A 41 19.68 -6.94 1.40
CA THR A 41 18.22 -6.81 1.19
C THR A 41 17.50 -8.15 1.41
N PRO A 42 16.51 -8.22 2.30
CA PRO A 42 15.77 -9.45 2.57
C PRO A 42 14.91 -9.87 1.38
N ARG A 43 14.51 -11.15 1.34
CA ARG A 43 13.54 -11.67 0.35
C ARG A 43 12.11 -11.28 0.68
N ALA A 44 11.78 -11.22 1.96
CA ALA A 44 10.46 -10.87 2.44
C ALA A 44 10.56 -10.09 3.75
N ILE A 45 9.56 -9.25 4.00
CA ILE A 45 9.35 -8.57 5.28
C ILE A 45 7.94 -8.90 5.74
N GLN A 46 7.83 -9.36 6.99
CA GLN A 46 6.55 -9.50 7.66
C GLN A 46 6.15 -8.16 8.27
N CYS A 47 4.95 -7.70 7.92
CA CYS A 47 4.40 -6.43 8.37
C CYS A 47 3.04 -6.64 9.02
N ASP A 48 2.73 -5.75 9.95
CA ASP A 48 1.37 -5.58 10.43
C ASP A 48 0.47 -4.99 9.33
N ASN A 49 -0.84 -4.99 9.59
CA ASN A 49 -1.84 -4.43 8.69
C ASN A 49 -2.02 -2.91 8.88
N GLY A 50 -1.09 -2.26 9.57
CA GLY A 50 -1.14 -0.86 9.94
C GLY A 50 -0.34 0.06 9.03
N SER A 51 -0.60 1.36 9.16
CA SER A 51 0.31 2.38 8.64
C SER A 51 1.65 2.28 9.40
N PRO A 52 2.82 2.41 8.75
CA PRO A 52 3.04 2.88 7.37
C PRO A 52 3.16 1.76 6.33
N PHE A 53 2.93 0.50 6.66
CA PHE A 53 3.13 -0.63 5.74
C PHE A 53 1.91 -0.96 4.88
N VAL A 54 0.71 -0.73 5.42
CA VAL A 54 -0.56 -1.04 4.75
C VAL A 54 -1.50 0.16 4.80
N CYS A 55 -2.15 0.43 3.67
CA CYS A 55 -3.26 1.37 3.60
C CYS A 55 -4.47 0.68 2.97
N THR A 56 -5.47 0.35 3.78
CA THR A 56 -6.67 -0.39 3.34
C THR A 56 -7.46 0.31 2.24
N ARG A 57 -7.36 1.64 2.13
CA ARG A 57 -8.01 2.44 1.08
C ARG A 57 -7.22 2.49 -0.23
N ALA A 58 -5.95 2.11 -0.23
CA ALA A 58 -5.12 2.10 -1.43
C ALA A 58 -5.26 0.76 -2.17
N ARG A 59 -5.15 0.80 -3.50
CA ARG A 59 -5.15 -0.41 -4.34
C ARG A 59 -3.98 -1.32 -3.94
N GLY A 60 -4.24 -2.63 -3.83
CA GLY A 60 -3.28 -3.60 -3.32
C GLY A 60 -2.88 -3.39 -1.85
N GLY A 61 -3.53 -2.48 -1.12
CA GLY A 61 -3.18 -2.09 0.24
C GLY A 61 -1.84 -1.34 0.36
N LEU A 62 -1.32 -0.78 -0.74
CA LEU A 62 0.05 -0.29 -0.80
C LEU A 62 0.20 1.19 -0.37
N THR A 63 1.08 1.43 0.59
CA THR A 63 1.64 2.75 0.90
C THR A 63 2.84 3.07 -0.01
N LEU A 64 3.37 4.29 0.06
CA LEU A 64 4.62 4.65 -0.62
C LEU A 64 5.81 3.78 -0.15
N LEU A 65 5.87 3.47 1.14
CA LEU A 65 6.92 2.63 1.71
C LEU A 65 6.81 1.20 1.19
N SER A 66 5.60 0.64 1.23
CA SER A 66 5.36 -0.73 0.81
C SER A 66 5.57 -0.90 -0.71
N ALA A 67 5.16 0.08 -1.52
CA ALA A 67 5.44 0.09 -2.95
C ALA A 67 6.94 0.12 -3.25
N TRP A 68 7.71 0.91 -2.49
CA TRP A 68 9.16 0.95 -2.63
C TRP A 68 9.82 -0.38 -2.24
N LEU A 69 9.41 -1.00 -1.12
CA LEU A 69 9.92 -2.33 -0.73
C LEU A 69 9.64 -3.38 -1.82
N VAL A 70 8.43 -3.40 -2.36
CA VAL A 70 8.05 -4.29 -3.47
C VAL A 70 8.88 -3.99 -4.72
N SER A 71 9.18 -2.72 -5.04
CA SER A 71 10.05 -2.36 -6.16
C SER A 71 11.48 -2.88 -6.02
N LEU A 72 11.95 -3.13 -4.79
CA LEU A 72 13.24 -3.78 -4.51
C LEU A 72 13.14 -5.31 -4.62
N GLY A 73 12.00 -5.86 -5.02
CA GLY A 73 11.71 -7.29 -5.02
C GLY A 73 11.66 -7.88 -3.60
N ILE A 74 11.20 -7.11 -2.62
CA ILE A 74 10.93 -7.60 -1.28
C ILE A 74 9.45 -7.95 -1.19
N ARG A 75 9.15 -9.22 -0.89
CA ARG A 75 7.77 -9.66 -0.69
C ARG A 75 7.24 -9.16 0.66
N LEU A 76 6.06 -8.54 0.64
CA LEU A 76 5.39 -8.13 1.87
C LEU A 76 4.47 -9.25 2.34
N ILE A 77 4.74 -9.78 3.53
CA ILE A 77 3.91 -10.78 4.20
C ILE A 77 3.06 -10.06 5.23
N ARG A 78 1.75 -10.04 5.03
CA ARG A 78 0.81 -9.43 5.97
C ARG A 78 0.38 -10.44 7.03
N SER A 79 0.29 -10.00 8.27
CA SER A 79 -0.32 -10.79 9.35
C SER A 79 -1.75 -11.18 8.99
N ARG A 80 -2.17 -12.39 9.36
CA ARG A 80 -3.52 -12.85 9.07
C ARG A 80 -4.55 -12.01 9.85
N PRO A 81 -5.72 -11.69 9.25
CA PRO A 81 -6.76 -10.94 9.95
C PRO A 81 -7.15 -11.63 11.27
N GLY A 82 -7.16 -10.87 12.37
CA GLY A 82 -7.53 -11.38 13.69
C GLY A 82 -6.54 -12.37 14.32
N LYS A 83 -5.30 -12.46 13.82
CA LYS A 83 -4.24 -13.33 14.36
C LYS A 83 -3.06 -12.51 14.90
N PRO A 84 -3.19 -11.90 16.08
CA PRO A 84 -2.10 -11.13 16.70
C PRO A 84 -0.85 -11.99 17.00
N GLN A 85 -0.99 -13.32 17.08
CA GLN A 85 0.13 -14.24 17.31
C GLN A 85 1.20 -14.15 16.21
N ASP A 86 0.82 -13.79 14.98
CA ASP A 86 1.76 -13.66 13.86
C ASP A 86 2.85 -12.61 14.16
N ASN A 87 2.56 -11.61 15.00
CA ASN A 87 3.48 -10.53 15.36
C ASN A 87 3.99 -10.64 16.80
N GLY A 88 3.73 -11.74 17.51
CA GLY A 88 4.01 -11.85 18.95
C GLY A 88 5.48 -11.63 19.34
N GLY A 89 6.42 -12.02 18.47
CA GLY A 89 7.85 -11.74 18.67
C GLY A 89 8.17 -10.25 18.59
N HIS A 90 7.56 -9.54 17.64
CA HIS A 90 7.72 -8.09 17.47
C HIS A 90 7.05 -7.32 18.62
N GLU A 91 5.86 -7.76 19.05
CA GLU A 91 5.17 -7.18 20.21
C GLU A 91 5.95 -7.36 21.51
N ARG A 92 6.59 -8.51 21.72
CA ARG A 92 7.45 -8.76 22.88
C ARG A 92 8.70 -7.86 22.84
N MET A 93 9.36 -7.76 21.69
CA MET A 93 10.48 -6.85 21.49
C MET A 93 10.10 -5.40 21.82
N HIS A 94 8.93 -4.94 21.35
CA HIS A 94 8.44 -3.61 21.67
C HIS A 94 8.18 -3.40 23.16
N ARG A 95 7.70 -4.43 23.86
CA ARG A 95 7.53 -4.36 25.33
C ARG A 95 8.87 -4.24 26.05
N ASP A 96 9.88 -5.01 25.63
CA ASP A 96 11.23 -4.94 26.20
C ASP A 96 11.90 -3.58 25.91
N LEU A 97 11.52 -2.92 24.80
CA LEU A 97 11.99 -1.59 24.45
C LEU A 97 11.26 -0.47 25.21
N ALA A 98 10.01 -0.70 25.63
CA ALA A 98 9.17 0.32 26.27
C ALA A 98 9.81 0.89 27.56
N GLU A 99 10.70 0.15 28.23
CA GLU A 99 11.46 0.67 29.38
C GLU A 99 12.33 1.88 29.00
N LEU A 100 12.93 1.88 27.81
CA LEU A 100 13.69 3.02 27.27
C LEU A 100 12.79 4.20 26.86
N GLU A 101 11.51 3.94 26.60
CA GLU A 101 10.52 4.97 26.24
C GLU A 101 9.91 5.62 27.48
N LEU A 102 9.77 4.88 28.58
CA LEU A 102 9.23 5.37 29.85
C LEU A 102 10.20 6.29 30.59
N ALA A 103 11.50 6.13 30.38
CA ALA A 103 12.56 6.97 30.95
C ALA A 103 13.46 7.57 29.86
N PRO A 104 12.93 8.46 29.00
CA PRO A 104 13.67 8.97 27.86
C PRO A 104 14.86 9.83 28.30
N ALA A 105 15.96 9.69 27.59
CA ALA A 105 17.17 10.46 27.85
C ALA A 105 16.98 11.95 27.55
N ARG A 106 17.81 12.79 28.19
CA ARG A 106 17.73 14.26 28.11
C ARG A 106 17.97 14.85 26.71
N SER A 107 18.46 14.05 25.76
CA SER A 107 18.68 14.49 24.38
C SER A 107 18.51 13.35 23.40
N ARG A 108 18.20 13.68 22.13
CA ARG A 108 18.11 12.67 21.05
C ARG A 108 19.40 11.87 20.86
N ARG A 109 20.57 12.50 21.06
CA ARG A 109 21.86 11.83 20.96
C ARG A 109 22.08 10.82 22.09
N ALA A 110 21.65 11.18 23.30
CA ALA A 110 21.70 10.26 24.43
C ALA A 110 20.73 9.10 24.24
N GLN A 111 19.49 9.37 23.81
CA GLN A 111 18.50 8.33 23.51
C GLN A 111 19.01 7.36 22.43
N GLN A 112 19.65 7.88 21.38
CA GLN A 112 20.23 7.03 20.34
C GLN A 112 21.27 6.07 20.91
N ARG A 113 22.16 6.55 21.80
CA ARG A 113 23.16 5.69 22.46
C ARG A 113 22.52 4.62 23.33
N ASP A 114 21.46 4.96 24.05
CA ASP A 114 20.73 4.00 24.89
C ASP A 114 20.04 2.94 24.01
N CYS A 115 19.43 3.34 22.89
CA CYS A 115 18.89 2.42 21.89
C CYS A 115 19.97 1.55 21.26
N ASP A 116 21.13 2.11 20.90
CA ASP A 116 22.25 1.37 20.32
C ASP A 116 22.79 0.31 21.30
N ARG A 117 22.91 0.67 22.58
CA ARG A 117 23.30 -0.27 23.64
C ARG A 117 22.27 -1.39 23.80
N TRP A 118 20.99 -1.04 23.87
CA TRP A 118 19.92 -2.02 23.96
C TRP A 118 19.91 -2.98 22.76
N LEU A 119 20.19 -2.48 21.55
CA LEU A 119 20.31 -3.31 20.35
C LEU A 119 21.47 -4.32 20.44
N VAL A 120 22.62 -3.92 21.03
CA VAL A 120 23.74 -4.83 21.25
C VAL A 120 23.34 -5.93 22.24
N ASP A 121 22.75 -5.56 23.36
CA ASP A 121 22.34 -6.49 24.42
C ASP A 121 21.25 -7.47 23.91
N PHE A 122 20.24 -6.95 23.22
CA PHE A 122 19.15 -7.74 22.65
C PHE A 122 19.63 -8.76 21.61
N ASN A 123 20.54 -8.36 20.73
CA ASN A 123 21.00 -9.20 19.62
C ASN A 123 22.11 -10.17 20.01
N ASN A 124 22.97 -9.86 20.99
CA ASN A 124 24.20 -10.63 21.26
C ASN A 124 24.28 -11.22 22.67
N VAL A 125 23.51 -10.73 23.63
CA VAL A 125 23.66 -11.13 25.04
C VAL A 125 22.43 -11.90 25.54
N ARG A 126 21.23 -11.44 25.19
CA ARG A 126 19.98 -12.02 25.71
C ARG A 126 19.58 -13.28 24.92
N PRO A 127 19.54 -14.47 25.55
CA PRO A 127 18.98 -15.65 24.90
C PRO A 127 17.45 -15.55 24.81
N HIS A 128 16.88 -16.02 23.71
CA HIS A 128 15.43 -15.98 23.47
C HIS A 128 14.87 -17.40 23.48
N GLU A 129 13.83 -17.61 24.27
CA GLU A 129 13.12 -18.89 24.36
C GLU A 129 12.60 -19.36 23.00
N ALA A 130 12.05 -18.43 22.20
CA ALA A 130 11.57 -18.70 20.84
C ALA A 130 12.68 -19.16 19.87
N LEU A 131 13.95 -18.94 20.22
CA LEU A 131 15.13 -19.37 19.47
C LEU A 131 15.83 -20.56 20.11
N GLY A 132 15.19 -21.23 21.08
CA GLY A 132 15.76 -22.37 21.79
C GLY A 132 16.92 -21.99 22.72
N GLY A 133 16.85 -20.79 23.32
CA GLY A 133 17.90 -20.28 24.21
C GLY A 133 19.09 -19.65 23.49
N LYS A 134 18.99 -19.42 22.18
CA LYS A 134 20.00 -18.70 21.38
C LYS A 134 19.69 -17.21 21.30
N THR A 135 20.71 -16.43 21.01
CA THR A 135 20.63 -15.00 20.69
C THR A 135 20.26 -14.79 19.22
N PRO A 136 19.68 -13.64 18.84
CA PRO A 136 19.39 -13.33 17.45
C PRO A 136 20.62 -13.36 16.55
N ALA A 137 21.78 -12.91 17.05
CA ALA A 137 23.03 -12.92 16.29
C ALA A 137 23.51 -14.33 15.94
N GLU A 138 23.26 -15.32 16.79
CA GLU A 138 23.64 -16.72 16.53
C GLU A 138 22.82 -17.39 15.43
N VAL A 139 21.58 -16.93 15.21
CA VAL A 139 20.67 -17.54 14.22
C VAL A 139 20.51 -16.71 12.96
N TYR A 140 20.78 -15.40 13.03
CA TYR A 140 20.61 -14.49 11.92
C TYR A 140 21.67 -14.72 10.84
N LYS A 141 21.23 -14.78 9.58
CA LYS A 141 22.10 -14.87 8.40
C LYS A 141 21.85 -13.66 7.51
N PRO A 142 22.88 -12.83 7.25
CA PRO A 142 22.73 -11.68 6.38
C PRO A 142 22.40 -12.10 4.94
N SER A 143 21.69 -11.24 4.23
CA SER A 143 21.42 -11.40 2.81
C SER A 143 22.57 -10.85 1.99
N HIS A 144 23.02 -11.59 0.98
CA HIS A 144 24.06 -11.11 0.07
C HIS A 144 23.48 -10.28 -1.09
N ARG A 145 22.17 -10.04 -1.09
CA ARG A 145 21.47 -9.32 -2.15
C ARG A 145 21.65 -7.82 -1.96
N ALA A 146 22.16 -7.14 -2.99
CA ALA A 146 22.23 -5.68 -3.01
C ALA A 146 20.84 -5.04 -3.14
N PRO A 147 20.61 -3.86 -2.52
CA PRO A 147 19.37 -3.10 -2.69
C PRO A 147 19.31 -2.50 -4.09
N ALA A 148 18.66 -3.20 -5.01
CA ALA A 148 18.45 -2.77 -6.39
C ALA A 148 16.97 -2.80 -6.75
N MET A 149 16.48 -1.72 -7.35
CA MET A 149 15.15 -1.69 -7.96
C MET A 149 15.09 -2.75 -9.06
N GLN A 150 14.09 -3.61 -8.98
CA GLN A 150 13.85 -4.68 -9.93
C GLN A 150 12.95 -4.16 -11.05
N LEU A 151 13.27 -4.51 -12.29
CA LEU A 151 12.32 -4.33 -13.37
C LEU A 151 11.21 -5.40 -13.21
N PRO A 152 9.93 -5.03 -13.29
CA PRO A 152 8.88 -6.02 -13.23
C PRO A 152 8.91 -6.89 -14.49
N ASN A 153 8.80 -8.20 -14.29
CA ASN A 153 8.71 -9.19 -15.36
C ASN A 153 7.24 -9.55 -15.57
N TYR A 154 6.60 -8.88 -16.52
CA TYR A 154 5.20 -9.16 -16.88
C TYR A 154 5.15 -10.07 -18.11
N PRO A 155 4.12 -10.93 -18.22
CA PRO A 155 3.86 -11.67 -19.44
C PRO A 155 3.71 -10.76 -20.67
N PRO A 156 4.12 -11.19 -21.88
CA PRO A 156 4.10 -10.35 -23.09
C PRO A 156 2.72 -9.80 -23.47
N GLU A 157 1.64 -10.47 -23.07
CA GLU A 157 0.26 -10.06 -23.32
C GLU A 157 -0.18 -8.87 -22.44
N TYR A 158 0.55 -8.58 -21.35
CA TYR A 158 0.22 -7.47 -20.47
C TYR A 158 0.56 -6.14 -21.13
N LYS A 159 -0.36 -5.18 -21.05
CA LYS A 159 -0.05 -3.79 -21.42
C LYS A 159 0.66 -3.11 -20.26
N VAL A 160 1.95 -2.87 -20.43
CA VAL A 160 2.77 -2.21 -19.41
C VAL A 160 2.71 -0.69 -19.57
N ARG A 161 2.36 0.03 -18.50
CA ARG A 161 2.32 1.50 -18.48
C ARG A 161 3.03 2.07 -17.26
N ARG A 162 3.64 3.24 -17.44
CA ARG A 162 4.25 3.99 -16.35
C ARG A 162 3.22 4.87 -15.66
N VAL A 163 3.17 4.79 -14.34
CA VAL A 163 2.33 5.64 -13.50
C VAL A 163 2.96 7.03 -13.40
N ASN A 164 2.18 8.07 -13.66
CA ASN A 164 2.64 9.45 -13.58
C ASN A 164 2.81 9.94 -12.12
N ARG A 165 3.11 11.23 -11.93
CA ARG A 165 3.32 11.82 -10.60
C ARG A 165 2.08 11.85 -9.71
N VAL A 166 0.88 11.79 -10.30
CA VAL A 166 -0.41 11.86 -9.61
C VAL A 166 -0.94 10.46 -9.25
N GLY A 167 -0.50 9.42 -9.96
CA GLY A 167 -1.01 8.05 -9.77
C GLY A 167 -1.84 7.53 -10.94
N ILE A 168 -1.82 8.23 -12.08
CA ILE A 168 -2.62 7.92 -13.27
C ILE A 168 -1.75 7.24 -14.33
N ILE A 169 -2.35 6.30 -15.06
CA ILE A 169 -1.82 5.77 -16.31
C ILE A 169 -2.67 6.27 -17.48
N LYS A 170 -2.02 6.55 -18.61
CA LYS A 170 -2.72 6.75 -19.88
C LYS A 170 -2.76 5.43 -20.61
N ILE A 171 -3.84 5.05 -21.29
CA ILE A 171 -3.91 3.85 -22.15
C ILE A 171 -5.12 3.96 -23.10
N PHE A 172 -4.94 3.63 -24.39
CA PHE A 172 -5.99 3.76 -25.42
C PHE A 172 -6.70 5.13 -25.46
N GLY A 173 -5.96 6.21 -25.18
CA GLY A 173 -6.50 7.58 -25.09
C GLY A 173 -7.12 7.92 -23.73
N ASP A 174 -7.46 6.93 -22.91
CA ASP A 174 -8.08 7.11 -21.60
C ASP A 174 -7.04 7.36 -20.49
N CYS A 175 -7.48 7.99 -19.40
CA CYS A 175 -6.70 8.34 -18.22
C CYS A 175 -7.29 7.68 -16.96
N VAL A 176 -6.65 6.62 -16.50
CA VAL A 176 -7.15 5.80 -15.39
C VAL A 176 -6.30 5.98 -14.14
N TYR A 177 -6.93 6.29 -13.01
CA TYR A 177 -6.26 6.36 -11.71
C TYR A 177 -5.97 4.96 -11.18
N VAL A 178 -4.70 4.68 -10.87
CA VAL A 178 -4.24 3.42 -10.28
C VAL A 178 -3.91 3.63 -8.81
N SER A 179 -2.83 4.37 -8.52
CA SER A 179 -2.46 4.71 -7.15
C SER A 179 -1.34 5.76 -7.11
N ALA A 180 -1.49 6.77 -6.26
CA ALA A 180 -0.42 7.73 -5.98
C ALA A 180 0.83 7.08 -5.35
N SER A 181 0.70 5.93 -4.67
CA SER A 181 1.84 5.22 -4.08
C SER A 181 2.78 4.59 -5.12
N LEU A 182 2.30 4.43 -6.36
CA LEU A 182 3.04 3.81 -7.45
C LEU A 182 3.68 4.82 -8.42
N ARG A 183 3.79 6.10 -8.04
CA ARG A 183 4.37 7.14 -8.90
C ARG A 183 5.73 6.74 -9.49
N GLY A 184 5.87 6.85 -10.80
CA GLY A 184 7.09 6.50 -11.53
C GLY A 184 7.35 5.00 -11.73
N GLN A 185 6.52 4.14 -11.12
CA GLN A 185 6.60 2.69 -11.29
C GLN A 185 5.91 2.22 -12.57
N LEU A 186 6.28 1.03 -13.03
CA LEU A 186 5.61 0.33 -14.11
C LEU A 186 4.53 -0.57 -13.53
N VAL A 187 3.35 -0.55 -14.16
CA VAL A 187 2.24 -1.47 -13.86
C VAL A 187 1.90 -2.27 -15.10
N GLY A 188 1.61 -3.55 -14.91
CA GLY A 188 1.13 -4.45 -15.95
C GLY A 188 -0.40 -4.49 -15.93
N LEU A 189 -1.01 -4.50 -17.11
CA LEU A 189 -2.46 -4.57 -17.27
C LEU A 189 -2.81 -5.82 -18.06
N GLN A 190 -3.59 -6.70 -17.45
CA GLN A 190 -4.15 -7.88 -18.09
C GLN A 190 -5.57 -7.57 -18.54
N HIS A 191 -5.88 -7.83 -19.81
CA HIS A 191 -7.26 -7.73 -20.27
C HIS A 191 -8.05 -8.93 -19.76
N GLU A 192 -9.22 -8.70 -19.16
CA GLU A 192 -10.13 -9.78 -18.78
C GLU A 192 -11.28 -9.91 -19.76
N ARG A 193 -12.10 -8.84 -19.90
CA ARG A 193 -13.28 -8.82 -20.77
C ARG A 193 -13.77 -7.40 -20.99
N GLY A 194 -14.24 -7.09 -22.20
CA GLY A 194 -14.79 -5.77 -22.51
C GLY A 194 -13.86 -4.63 -22.08
N MET A 195 -14.36 -3.73 -21.23
CA MET A 195 -13.59 -2.61 -20.66
C MET A 195 -12.87 -2.96 -19.35
N GLN A 196 -12.97 -4.20 -18.84
CA GLN A 196 -12.38 -4.61 -17.57
C GLN A 196 -10.95 -5.14 -17.76
N TRP A 197 -10.03 -4.52 -17.04
CA TRP A 197 -8.63 -4.89 -16.99
C TRP A 197 -8.21 -5.09 -15.55
N ARG A 198 -7.33 -6.06 -15.29
CA ARG A 198 -6.71 -6.22 -13.97
C ARG A 198 -5.33 -5.61 -13.96
N ALA A 199 -5.07 -4.74 -12.99
CA ALA A 199 -3.80 -4.06 -12.85
C ALA A 199 -2.90 -4.78 -11.82
N TYR A 200 -1.61 -4.89 -12.14
CA TYR A 200 -0.61 -5.55 -11.32
C TYR A 200 0.61 -4.66 -11.10
N PHE A 201 1.15 -4.65 -9.89
CA PHE A 201 2.46 -4.07 -9.57
C PHE A 201 3.39 -5.16 -9.05
N HIS A 202 4.37 -5.56 -9.87
CA HIS A 202 5.05 -6.86 -9.70
C HIS A 202 4.01 -7.97 -9.51
N GLU A 203 4.11 -8.74 -8.43
CA GLU A 203 3.18 -9.82 -8.07
C GLU A 203 1.94 -9.32 -7.31
N VAL A 204 1.85 -8.02 -7.00
CA VAL A 204 0.74 -7.47 -6.21
C VAL A 204 -0.44 -7.15 -7.12
N ASP A 205 -1.56 -7.82 -6.89
CA ASP A 205 -2.85 -7.50 -7.53
C ASP A 205 -3.37 -6.15 -7.00
N LEU A 206 -3.55 -5.19 -7.91
CA LEU A 206 -4.13 -3.89 -7.63
C LEU A 206 -5.65 -3.88 -7.86
N GLY A 207 -6.22 -4.95 -8.40
CA GLY A 207 -7.63 -5.15 -8.71
C GLY A 207 -8.04 -4.63 -10.08
N LEU A 208 -9.35 -4.67 -10.33
CA LEU A 208 -9.96 -4.28 -11.61
C LEU A 208 -9.98 -2.76 -11.83
N VAL A 209 -9.63 -2.36 -13.04
CA VAL A 209 -9.77 -1.01 -13.56
C VAL A 209 -10.57 -1.07 -14.86
N GLU A 210 -11.44 -0.09 -15.05
CA GLU A 210 -12.18 0.08 -16.29
C GLU A 210 -11.38 1.00 -17.21
N ILE A 211 -11.14 0.54 -18.43
CA ILE A 211 -10.41 1.28 -19.46
C ILE A 211 -11.31 1.36 -20.69
N VAL A 212 -11.68 2.57 -21.07
CA VAL A 212 -12.43 2.81 -22.30
C VAL A 212 -11.44 2.96 -23.46
N ASN A 213 -11.57 2.14 -24.50
CA ASN A 213 -10.84 2.42 -25.72
C ASN A 213 -11.56 3.56 -26.46
N ILE A 214 -11.00 4.77 -26.39
CA ILE A 214 -11.60 5.94 -27.00
C ILE A 214 -11.72 5.76 -28.52
N ASN A 215 -10.78 5.04 -29.14
CA ASN A 215 -10.85 4.78 -30.59
C ASN A 215 -12.04 3.87 -30.93
N ASP A 216 -12.31 2.85 -30.10
CA ASP A 216 -13.47 1.97 -30.29
C ASP A 216 -14.78 2.72 -30.01
N ALA A 217 -14.82 3.54 -28.94
CA ALA A 217 -15.98 4.34 -28.59
C ALA A 217 -16.33 5.37 -29.69
N LEU A 218 -15.33 6.03 -30.28
CA LEU A 218 -15.53 6.95 -31.40
C LEU A 218 -16.00 6.21 -32.65
N SER A 219 -15.50 5.00 -32.90
CA SER A 219 -15.96 4.17 -34.03
C SER A 219 -17.43 3.71 -33.90
N MET A 220 -17.88 3.44 -32.66
CA MET A 220 -19.28 3.10 -32.35
C MET A 220 -20.20 4.31 -32.50
N LEU A 221 -19.73 5.51 -32.17
CA LEU A 221 -20.46 6.77 -32.34
C LEU A 221 -20.50 7.26 -33.80
N SER A 222 -19.60 6.75 -34.66
CA SER A 222 -19.55 7.06 -36.09
C SER A 222 -20.21 6.00 -36.98
N ALA A 223 -20.75 4.92 -36.40
CA ALA A 223 -21.52 3.96 -37.17
C ALA A 223 -22.82 4.64 -37.64
N PRO A 224 -23.13 4.67 -38.95
CA PRO A 224 -24.40 5.23 -39.41
C PRO A 224 -25.52 4.39 -38.80
N GLU A 225 -26.42 5.03 -38.05
CA GLU A 225 -27.70 4.43 -37.70
C GLU A 225 -28.40 4.08 -39.01
N SER A 226 -28.32 2.82 -39.43
CA SER A 226 -29.16 2.29 -40.49
C SER A 226 -30.58 2.19 -39.93
N ILE A 227 -31.27 3.32 -39.89
CA ILE A 227 -32.73 3.38 -39.75
C ILE A 227 -33.27 2.74 -41.02
N ALA A 228 -33.59 1.45 -40.94
CA ALA A 228 -34.38 0.77 -41.97
C ALA A 228 -35.79 1.37 -41.94
N VAL A 229 -36.02 2.41 -42.74
CA VAL A 229 -37.36 2.87 -43.09
C VAL A 229 -38.02 1.75 -43.87
N ASN A 230 -38.95 1.04 -43.24
CA ASN A 230 -39.74 0.00 -43.88
C ASN A 230 -40.78 0.66 -44.81
N PRO A 231 -40.73 0.46 -46.15
CA PRO A 231 -41.61 1.15 -47.09
C PRO A 231 -43.04 0.59 -47.13
N ASN A 232 -43.38 -0.44 -46.35
CA ASN A 232 -44.69 -1.12 -46.41
C ASN A 232 -45.57 -0.87 -45.17
N LYS A 233 -45.87 0.38 -44.87
CA LYS A 233 -47.12 0.70 -44.15
C LYS A 233 -47.98 1.60 -45.03
N GLY A 234 -48.84 0.93 -45.79
CA GLY A 234 -49.92 1.56 -46.53
C GLY A 234 -50.76 2.43 -45.62
N THR A 235 -50.89 3.67 -46.05
CA THR A 235 -51.87 4.65 -45.62
C THR A 235 -53.27 4.03 -45.61
N SER A 236 -53.82 3.74 -44.43
CA SER A 236 -55.25 3.50 -44.25
C SER A 236 -55.85 4.73 -43.58
N ILE A 237 -56.42 5.60 -44.40
CA ILE A 237 -57.28 6.70 -43.97
C ILE A 237 -58.65 6.07 -43.75
N SER A 238 -59.08 5.97 -42.51
CA SER A 238 -60.49 5.71 -42.17
C SER A 238 -61.01 6.87 -41.35
N SER A 239 -61.79 7.69 -42.04
CA SER A 239 -62.68 8.73 -41.53
C SER A 239 -63.75 8.17 -40.60
N ILE A 240 -64.14 8.94 -39.57
CA ILE A 240 -65.45 9.08 -38.86
C ILE A 240 -65.21 10.22 -37.85
N VAL A 241 -65.55 11.49 -38.10
CA VAL A 241 -66.85 12.21 -37.98
C VAL A 241 -67.52 12.14 -36.59
N SER A 242 -67.47 13.30 -35.90
CA SER A 242 -68.43 13.97 -34.96
C SER A 242 -69.10 13.15 -33.84
N ILE A 243 -69.12 13.61 -32.58
CA ILE A 243 -69.75 14.81 -31.99
C ILE A 243 -68.93 15.31 -30.79
#